data_AF-A0AAU3WQJ0-F1
#
_entry.id   AF-A0AAU3WQJ0-F1
#
_cell.length_a   1.000
_cell.length_b   1.000
_cell.length_c   1.000
_cell.angle_alpha   90.00
_cell.angle_beta   90.00
_cell.angle_gamma   90.00
#
_symmetry.space_group_name_H-M   'P 1'
#
loop_
_entity.id
_entity.type
_entity.pdbx_description
1 polymer ?
#
loop_
_entity_poly.entity_id
_entity_poly.type
_entity_poly.pdbx_seq_one_letter_code
_entity_poly.pdbx_strand_id
1 'polypeptide(L)'
;MNVWIAIAVTAVGCYAVKLIGLLVPAGALERPVVKRLAALLPVALLAALTAQQTFADGRVLVLDARAAGLAAAAVALVLRAPFLVVVAVAVAVTAGMRALTG
;
A
#
# COMPACT_ATOMS: atom_id res chain seq x y z
N MET A 1 21.85 18.77 -8.43
CA MET A 1 22.61 18.35 -7.24
C MET A 1 21.70 17.83 -6.11
N ASN A 2 20.64 18.54 -5.73
CA ASN A 2 19.73 18.12 -4.65
C ASN A 2 19.07 16.73 -4.83
N VAL A 3 18.68 16.35 -6.04
CA VAL A 3 18.07 15.02 -6.29
C VAL A 3 19.07 13.90 -5.98
N TRP A 4 20.33 14.04 -6.41
CA TRP A 4 21.38 13.07 -6.11
C TRP A 4 21.69 12.98 -4.61
N ILE A 5 21.67 14.12 -3.91
CA ILE A 5 21.81 14.15 -2.44
C ILE A 5 20.62 13.43 -1.79
N ALA A 6 19.39 13.70 -2.21
CA ALA A 6 18.19 13.03 -1.68
C ALA A 6 18.25 11.52 -1.90
N ILE A 7 18.64 11.07 -3.09
CA ILE A 7 18.82 9.64 -3.40
C ILE A 7 19.87 9.03 -2.48
N ALA A 8 21.04 9.66 -2.34
CA ALA A 8 22.12 9.16 -1.49
C ALA A 8 21.69 9.07 -0.02
N VAL A 9 21.02 10.10 0.50
CA VAL A 9 20.47 10.11 1.87
C VAL A 9 19.44 9.00 2.05
N THR A 10 18.54 8.80 1.08
CA THR A 10 17.51 7.75 1.16
C THR A 10 18.14 6.36 1.13
N ALA A 11 19.15 6.14 0.27
CA ALA A 11 19.87 4.87 0.19
C ALA A 11 20.61 4.55 1.49
N VAL A 12 21.36 5.51 2.03
CA VAL A 12 22.07 5.36 3.32
C VAL A 12 21.08 5.17 4.46
N GLY A 13 19.97 5.91 4.47
CA GLY A 13 18.91 5.77 5.47
C GLY A 13 18.27 4.38 5.46
N CYS A 14 17.90 3.86 4.29
CA CYS A 14 17.39 2.49 4.15
C CYS A 14 18.40 1.45 4.64
N TYR A 15 19.69 1.62 4.34
CA TYR A 15 20.73 0.73 4.83
C TYR A 15 20.90 0.79 6.35
N ALA A 16 20.89 2.00 6.93
CA ALA A 16 20.97 2.19 8.38
C ALA A 16 19.80 1.54 9.10
N VAL A 17 18.57 1.70 8.59
CA VAL A 17 17.38 1.03 9.15
C VAL A 17 17.50 -0.49 9.10
N LYS A 18 17.98 -1.03 7.97
CA LYS A 18 18.23 -2.48 7.83
C LYS A 18 19.28 -2.96 8.84
N LEU A 19 20.36 -2.20 9.01
CA LEU A 19 21.42 -2.51 9.95
C LEU A 19 20.89 -2.52 11.39
N ILE A 20 20.14 -1.48 11.79
CA ILE A 20 19.46 -1.41 13.09
C ILE A 20 18.59 -2.65 13.30
N GLY A 21 17.84 -3.08 12.28
CA GLY A 21 17.05 -4.31 12.33
C GLY A 21 17.87 -5.58 12.62
N LEU A 22 19.10 -5.68 12.10
CA LEU A 22 20.01 -6.79 12.38
C LEU A 22 20.61 -6.73 13.78
N LEU A 23 20.75 -5.54 14.36
CA LEU A 23 21.24 -5.33 15.73
C LEU A 23 20.16 -5.57 16.81
N VAL A 24 18.88 -5.76 16.42
CA VAL A 24 17.79 -6.00 17.37
C VAL A 24 18.02 -7.31 18.12
N PRO A 25 18.04 -7.31 19.46
CA PRO A 25 18.23 -8.52 20.26
C PRO A 25 17.13 -9.56 20.03
N ALA A 26 17.49 -10.84 19.97
CA ALA A 26 16.53 -11.94 19.79
C ALA A 26 15.38 -11.91 20.82
N GLY A 27 15.68 -11.61 22.08
CA GLY A 27 14.67 -11.52 23.16
C GLY A 27 13.64 -10.38 22.99
N ALA A 28 13.91 -9.36 22.18
CA ALA A 28 12.92 -8.34 21.82
C ALA A 28 11.98 -8.84 20.71
N LEU A 29 12.48 -9.66 19.79
CA LEU A 29 11.73 -10.21 18.66
C LEU A 29 10.84 -11.39 19.06
N GLU A 30 11.22 -12.13 20.11
CA GLU A 30 10.47 -13.25 20.68
C GLU A 30 9.17 -12.83 21.38
N ARG A 31 8.99 -11.54 21.67
CA ARG A 31 7.75 -11.03 22.24
C ARG A 31 6.59 -11.28 21.27
N PRO A 32 5.50 -11.93 21.70
CA PRO A 32 4.40 -12.34 20.81
C PRO A 32 3.76 -11.15 20.09
N VAL A 33 3.71 -9.98 20.73
CA VAL A 33 3.20 -8.74 20.14
C VAL A 33 4.08 -8.26 18.98
N VAL A 34 5.40 -8.26 19.14
CA VAL A 34 6.36 -7.80 18.12
C VAL A 34 6.31 -8.71 16.90
N LYS A 35 6.27 -10.03 17.12
CA LYS A 35 6.13 -11.02 16.04
C LYS A 35 4.83 -10.86 15.25
N ARG A 36 3.70 -10.64 15.95
CA ARG A 36 2.40 -10.43 15.30
C ARG A 36 2.37 -9.14 14.48
N LEU A 37 2.92 -8.05 15.02
CA LEU A 37 3.02 -6.78 14.29
C LEU A 37 3.93 -6.90 13.07
N ALA A 38 5.09 -7.53 13.20
CA ALA A 38 6.02 -7.74 12.09
C ALA A 38 5.39 -8.54 10.94
N ALA A 39 4.57 -9.55 11.24
CA ALA A 39 3.84 -10.32 10.23
C ALA A 39 2.73 -9.52 9.53
N LEU A 40 2.11 -8.56 10.23
CA LEU A 40 1.03 -7.73 9.69
C LEU A 40 1.53 -6.48 8.96
N LEU A 41 2.76 -6.06 9.24
CA LEU A 41 3.37 -4.84 8.70
C LEU A 41 3.30 -4.75 7.17
N PRO A 42 3.66 -5.79 6.40
CA PRO A 42 3.63 -5.70 4.93
C PRO A 42 2.23 -5.41 4.40
N VAL A 43 1.22 -6.13 4.90
CA VAL A 43 -0.17 -5.94 4.47
C VAL A 43 -0.71 -4.59 4.92
N ALA A 44 -0.40 -4.16 6.14
CA ALA A 44 -0.81 -2.86 6.65
C ALA A 44 -0.20 -1.70 5.84
N LEU A 45 1.09 -1.79 5.50
CA LEU A 45 1.77 -0.79 4.68
C LEU A 45 1.23 -0.77 3.25
N LEU A 46 0.98 -1.93 2.62
CA LEU A 46 0.35 -2.00 1.30
C LEU A 46 -1.08 -1.43 1.31
N ALA A 47 -1.86 -1.72 2.35
CA ALA A 47 -3.20 -1.18 2.52
C ALA A 47 -3.18 0.35 2.70
N ALA A 48 -2.27 0.86 3.54
CA ALA A 48 -2.08 2.29 3.72
C ALA A 48 -1.63 2.99 2.43
N LEU A 49 -0.68 2.40 1.70
CA LEU A 49 -0.23 2.90 0.39
C LEU A 49 -1.41 2.95 -0.59
N THR A 50 -2.20 1.88 -0.66
CA THR A 50 -3.36 1.81 -1.54
C THR A 50 -4.38 2.88 -1.18
N ALA A 51 -4.68 3.08 0.10
CA ALA A 51 -5.57 4.14 0.57
C ALA A 51 -5.03 5.53 0.18
N GLN A 52 -3.74 5.78 0.41
CA GLN A 52 -3.13 7.07 0.05
C GLN A 52 -3.14 7.31 -1.46
N GLN A 53 -2.81 6.30 -2.27
CA GLN A 53 -2.82 6.40 -3.74
C GLN A 53 -4.23 6.48 -4.35
N THR A 54 -5.26 6.07 -3.59
CA THR A 54 -6.66 6.10 -4.01
C THR A 54 -7.35 7.42 -3.64
N PHE A 55 -7.07 7.97 -2.45
CA PHE A 55 -7.80 9.10 -1.89
C PHE A 55 -7.00 10.40 -1.80
N ALA A 56 -5.67 10.36 -1.92
CA ALA A 56 -4.82 11.55 -1.85
C ALA A 56 -4.16 11.81 -3.21
N ASP A 57 -4.49 12.96 -3.80
CA ASP A 57 -3.72 13.53 -4.92
C ASP A 57 -3.18 14.89 -4.48
N GLY A 58 -1.91 14.92 -4.09
CA GLY A 58 -1.26 16.08 -3.49
C GLY A 58 -1.89 16.50 -2.15
N ARG A 59 -2.75 17.52 -2.17
CA ARG A 59 -3.33 18.17 -0.97
C ARG A 59 -4.87 18.21 -0.97
N VAL A 60 -5.51 17.56 -1.94
CA VAL A 60 -6.96 17.54 -2.12
C VAL A 60 -7.45 16.11 -2.01
N LEU A 61 -8.51 15.89 -1.23
CA LEU A 61 -9.24 14.62 -1.21
C LEU A 61 -10.09 14.57 -2.48
N VAL A 62 -9.67 13.79 -3.46
CA VAL A 62 -10.45 13.57 -4.68
C VAL A 62 -11.04 12.16 -4.58
N LEU A 63 -12.37 12.06 -4.65
CA LEU A 63 -13.02 10.77 -4.93
C LEU A 63 -12.80 10.45 -6.41
N ASP A 64 -11.60 9.94 -6.74
CA ASP A 64 -11.26 9.55 -8.10
C ASP A 64 -11.90 8.19 -8.45
N ALA A 65 -11.99 7.88 -9.74
CA ALA A 65 -12.50 6.60 -10.28
C ALA A 65 -11.85 5.36 -9.62
N ARG A 66 -10.64 5.52 -9.09
CA ARG A 66 -9.92 4.50 -8.31
C ARG A 66 -10.69 4.05 -7.07
N ALA A 67 -11.38 4.95 -6.38
CA ALA A 67 -12.14 4.62 -5.17
C ALA A 67 -13.32 3.70 -5.49
N ALA A 68 -14.01 3.95 -6.60
CA ALA A 68 -15.10 3.09 -7.06
C ALA A 68 -14.60 1.72 -7.52
N GLY A 69 -13.47 1.66 -8.23
CA GLY A 69 -12.81 0.40 -8.58
C GLY A 69 -12.42 -0.42 -7.36
N LEU A 70 -11.86 0.22 -6.33
CA LEU A 70 -11.50 -0.42 -5.06
C LEU A 70 -12.74 -0.94 -4.32
N ALA A 71 -13.83 -0.17 -4.28
CA ALA A 71 -15.09 -0.58 -3.68
C ALA A 71 -15.68 -1.79 -4.42
N ALA A 72 -15.67 -1.80 -5.75
CA ALA A 72 -16.14 -2.93 -6.54
C ALA A 72 -15.28 -4.18 -6.32
N ALA A 73 -13.96 -4.04 -6.21
CA ALA A 73 -13.04 -5.11 -5.86
C ALA A 73 -13.38 -5.71 -4.48
N ALA A 74 -13.64 -4.85 -3.49
CA ALA A 74 -14.01 -5.28 -2.14
C ALA A 74 -15.32 -6.08 -2.15
N VAL A 75 -16.34 -5.64 -2.91
CA VAL A 75 -17.59 -6.37 -3.07
C VAL A 75 -17.37 -7.73 -3.72
N ALA A 76 -16.60 -7.80 -4.81
CA ALA A 76 -16.28 -9.06 -5.49
C ALA A 76 -15.52 -10.04 -4.55
N LEU A 77 -14.63 -9.53 -3.71
CA LEU A 77 -13.91 -10.31 -2.71
C LEU A 77 -14.84 -10.86 -1.62
N VAL A 78 -15.79 -10.06 -1.14
CA VAL A 78 -16.81 -10.50 -0.15
C VAL A 78 -17.69 -11.60 -0.73
N LEU A 79 -18.00 -11.53 -2.03
CA LEU A 79 -18.69 -12.59 -2.77
C LEU A 79 -17.83 -13.84 -3.01
N ARG A 80 -16.58 -13.87 -2.51
CA ARG A 80 -15.61 -14.97 -2.68
C ARG A 80 -15.27 -15.27 -4.14
N ALA A 81 -15.29 -14.26 -5.00
CA ALA A 81 -14.85 -14.41 -6.40
C ALA A 81 -13.36 -14.76 -6.48
N PRO A 82 -12.91 -15.48 -7.53
CA PRO A 82 -11.49 -15.76 -7.72
C PRO A 82 -10.72 -14.46 -7.97
N PHE A 83 -9.44 -14.44 -7.57
CA PHE A 83 -8.60 -13.24 -7.61
C PHE A 83 -8.61 -12.53 -8.97
N LEU A 84 -8.57 -13.30 -10.07
CA LEU A 84 -8.61 -12.76 -11.43
C LEU A 84 -9.89 -11.96 -11.71
N VAL A 85 -11.04 -12.44 -11.21
CA VAL A 85 -12.33 -11.77 -11.36
C VAL A 85 -12.38 -10.51 -10.52
N VAL A 86 -11.86 -10.54 -9.29
CA VAL A 86 -11.77 -9.34 -8.43
C VAL A 86 -10.98 -8.24 -9.13
N VAL A 87 -9.81 -8.58 -9.70
CA VAL A 87 -8.97 -7.62 -10.44
C VAL A 87 -9.67 -7.12 -11.70
N ALA A 88 -10.29 -8.02 -12.48
CA ALA A 88 -11.00 -7.64 -13.70
C ALA A 88 -12.15 -6.66 -13.42
N VAL A 89 -12.94 -6.90 -12.38
CA VAL A 89 -14.02 -6.01 -11.93
C VAL A 89 -13.46 -4.65 -11.51
N ALA A 90 -12.39 -4.62 -10.71
CA ALA A 90 -11.76 -3.38 -10.27
C ALA A 90 -11.29 -2.51 -11.44
N VAL A 91 -10.60 -3.14 -12.41
CA VAL A 91 -10.09 -2.47 -13.61
C VAL A 91 -11.24 -1.98 -14.49
N ALA A 92 -12.24 -2.82 -14.74
CA ALA A 92 -13.39 -2.47 -15.58
C ALA A 92 -14.18 -1.28 -15.01
N VAL A 93 -14.43 -1.28 -13.70
CA VAL A 93 -15.15 -0.17 -13.03
C VAL A 93 -14.32 1.12 -13.06
N THR A 94 -13.02 1.03 -12.76
CA THR A 94 -12.13 2.20 -12.81
C THR A 94 -12.05 2.78 -14.23
N ALA A 95 -11.86 1.93 -15.23
CA ALA A 95 -11.78 2.34 -16.63
C ALA A 95 -13.10 2.93 -17.14
N GLY A 96 -14.23 2.29 -16.80
CA GLY A 96 -15.56 2.77 -17.17
C GLY A 96 -15.87 4.13 -16.56
N MET A 97 -15.59 4.34 -15.27
CA MET A 97 -15.76 5.65 -14.65
C MET A 97 -14.87 6.70 -15.29
N ARG A 98 -13.59 6.37 -15.54
CA ARG A 98 -12.66 7.31 -16.18
C ARG A 98 -13.07 7.69 -17.60
N ALA A 99 -13.69 6.77 -18.34
CA ALA A 99 -14.24 7.03 -19.68
C ALA A 99 -15.51 7.90 -19.65
N LEU A 100 -16.24 7.92 -18.53
CA LEU A 100 -17.44 8.74 -18.34
C LEU A 100 -17.13 10.13 -17.78
N THR A 101 -16.06 10.26 -16.99
CA THR A 101 -15.65 11.52 -16.34
C THR A 101 -14.48 12.23 -17.04
N GLY A 102 -13.84 11.59 -18.02
CA GLY A 102 -12.81 12.17 -18.88
C GLY A 102 -13.40 12.77 -20.14
#